data_AF-A0A1G1DM98-F1
#
_entry.id   AF-A0A1G1DM98-F1
#
_cell.length_a   1.000
_cell.length_b   1.000
_cell.length_c   1.000
_cell.angle_alpha   90.00
_cell.angle_beta   90.00
_cell.angle_gamma   90.00
#
_symmetry.space_group_name_H-M   'P 1'
#
loop_
_entity.id
_entity.type
_entity.pdbx_description
1 polymer ?
#
loop_
_entity_poly.entity_id
_entity_poly.type
_entity_poly.pdbx_seq_one_letter_code
_entity_poly.pdbx_strand_id
1 'polypeptide(L)'
;MTDLYAHSRNKAGIKHHLSDHLSSVSKLAGELLADTPLADEAVLAGLLHDLGKYGDLFQARLKGEEKGIDHWSFGAWSAISEYKAIAAALAIEGHHIGLQHLSKNHLSGINPKQLEMNHPLQLRLSETNLDVIKSRLLTDGITPSIKNTLLGNELNSTVSTMLDIRMVFSCLVDADFLDTEAHFNGTSEGKQYRQPGPELEAERAL
;
A
#
# COMPACT_ATOMS: atom_id res chain seq x y z
N MET A 1 12.23 -13.11 -9.85
CA MET A 1 11.76 -12.97 -8.46
C MET A 1 12.97 -12.80 -7.55
N THR A 2 12.97 -11.73 -6.78
CA THR A 2 13.96 -11.33 -5.80
C THR A 2 13.61 -11.91 -4.43
N ASP A 3 14.61 -12.23 -3.61
CA ASP A 3 14.42 -12.78 -2.25
C ASP A 3 14.19 -11.66 -1.22
N LEU A 4 13.11 -10.90 -1.42
CA LEU A 4 12.73 -9.76 -0.59
C LEU A 4 11.41 -10.04 0.13
N TYR A 5 11.32 -9.61 1.38
CA TYR A 5 10.22 -10.01 2.26
C TYR A 5 9.44 -8.80 2.77
N ALA A 6 8.11 -8.94 2.88
CA ALA A 6 7.23 -7.94 3.47
C ALA A 6 7.29 -7.98 5.01
N HIS A 7 7.38 -9.20 5.55
CA HIS A 7 7.27 -9.48 6.97
C HIS A 7 8.28 -10.53 7.42
N SER A 8 8.47 -10.62 8.73
CA SER A 8 9.25 -11.69 9.35
C SER A 8 8.61 -13.06 9.13
N ARG A 9 9.36 -14.11 9.46
CA ARG A 9 8.86 -15.49 9.38
C ARG A 9 7.68 -15.70 10.34
N ASN A 10 6.70 -16.49 9.91
CA ASN A 10 5.62 -16.94 10.80
C ASN A 10 6.10 -18.05 11.76
N LYS A 11 5.18 -18.57 12.60
CA LYS A 11 5.48 -19.64 13.57
C LYS A 11 5.93 -20.96 12.93
N ALA A 12 5.57 -21.19 11.67
CA ALA A 12 6.00 -22.34 10.88
C ALA A 12 7.35 -22.12 10.16
N GLY A 13 8.01 -20.96 10.35
CA GLY A 13 9.28 -20.62 9.73
C GLY A 13 9.19 -20.14 8.28
N ILE A 14 7.97 -19.99 7.76
CA ILE A 14 7.70 -19.53 6.38
C ILE A 14 7.89 -18.02 6.31
N LYS A 15 8.61 -17.54 5.30
CA LYS A 15 8.81 -16.11 5.05
C LYS A 15 7.64 -15.55 4.22
N HIS A 16 7.33 -14.28 4.41
CA HIS A 16 6.34 -13.58 3.60
C HIS A 16 7.03 -12.84 2.46
N HIS A 17 7.03 -13.39 1.24
CA HIS A 17 7.58 -12.68 0.08
C HIS A 17 6.83 -11.37 -0.16
N LEU A 18 7.58 -10.32 -0.50
CA LEU A 18 7.00 -9.00 -0.74
C LEU A 18 6.04 -9.02 -1.93
N SER A 19 6.41 -9.69 -3.02
CA SER A 19 5.56 -9.85 -4.20
C SER A 19 4.21 -10.49 -3.88
N ASP A 20 4.22 -11.53 -3.05
CA ASP A 20 3.02 -12.27 -2.67
C ASP A 20 2.12 -11.43 -1.79
N HIS A 21 2.71 -10.67 -0.87
CA HIS A 21 2.01 -9.72 -0.01
C HIS A 21 1.33 -8.63 -0.84
N LEU A 22 2.08 -7.90 -1.67
CA LEU A 22 1.55 -6.82 -2.50
C LEU A 22 0.44 -7.31 -3.43
N SER A 23 0.61 -8.49 -4.04
CA SER A 23 -0.41 -9.09 -4.91
C SER A 23 -1.67 -9.50 -4.13
N SER A 24 -1.51 -10.04 -2.92
CA SER A 24 -2.65 -10.45 -2.07
C SER A 24 -3.42 -9.23 -1.56
N VAL A 25 -2.73 -8.20 -1.06
CA VAL A 25 -3.34 -6.95 -0.61
C VAL A 25 -4.05 -6.24 -1.76
N SER A 26 -3.41 -6.16 -2.93
CA SER A 26 -4.04 -5.58 -4.14
C SER A 26 -5.34 -6.28 -4.52
N LYS A 27 -5.32 -7.62 -4.52
CA LYS A 27 -6.51 -8.43 -4.82
C LYS A 27 -7.63 -8.17 -3.81
N LEU A 28 -7.32 -8.28 -2.50
CA LEU A 28 -8.30 -8.10 -1.43
C LEU A 28 -8.89 -6.69 -1.43
N ALA A 29 -8.05 -5.66 -1.56
CA ALA A 29 -8.50 -4.27 -1.60
C ALA A 29 -9.41 -4.00 -2.82
N GLY A 30 -9.10 -4.60 -3.97
CA GLY A 30 -9.95 -4.54 -5.16
C GLY A 30 -11.29 -5.26 -4.99
N GLU A 31 -11.30 -6.44 -4.35
CA GLU A 31 -12.52 -7.20 -4.06
C GLU A 31 -13.44 -6.46 -3.08
N LEU A 32 -12.89 -5.79 -2.07
CA LEU A 32 -13.67 -4.98 -1.11
C LEU A 32 -14.37 -3.78 -1.74
N LEU A 33 -13.88 -3.29 -2.88
CA LEU A 33 -14.46 -2.18 -3.64
C LEU A 33 -14.95 -2.63 -5.02
N ALA A 34 -15.22 -3.93 -5.19
CA ALA A 34 -15.75 -4.47 -6.43
C ALA A 34 -16.99 -3.69 -6.89
N ASP A 35 -17.11 -3.50 -8.19
CA ASP A 35 -18.22 -2.77 -8.84
C ASP A 35 -18.34 -1.27 -8.46
N THR A 36 -17.38 -0.72 -7.74
CA THR A 36 -17.27 0.72 -7.48
C THR A 36 -16.25 1.37 -8.43
N PRO A 37 -16.36 2.69 -8.70
CA PRO A 37 -15.33 3.41 -9.46
C PRO A 37 -13.99 3.54 -8.70
N LEU A 38 -13.92 3.08 -7.45
CA LEU A 38 -12.75 3.18 -6.58
C LEU A 38 -11.83 1.95 -6.65
N ALA A 39 -12.30 0.84 -7.23
CA ALA A 39 -11.59 -0.43 -7.29
C ALA A 39 -10.18 -0.29 -7.89
N ASP A 40 -10.06 0.46 -8.98
CA ASP A 40 -8.81 0.70 -9.70
C ASP A 40 -7.73 1.33 -8.81
N GLU A 41 -8.09 2.36 -8.02
CA GLU A 41 -7.16 3.00 -7.10
C GLU A 41 -6.89 2.14 -5.84
N ALA A 42 -7.83 1.29 -5.41
CA ALA A 42 -7.58 0.35 -4.32
C ALA A 42 -6.63 -0.80 -4.73
N VAL A 43 -6.81 -1.35 -5.93
CA VAL A 43 -5.89 -2.33 -6.53
C VAL A 43 -4.48 -1.73 -6.61
N LEU A 44 -4.37 -0.52 -7.16
CA LEU A 44 -3.09 0.18 -7.27
C LEU A 44 -2.48 0.45 -5.88
N ALA A 45 -3.29 0.90 -4.92
CA ALA A 45 -2.84 1.13 -3.56
C ALA A 45 -2.26 -0.15 -2.94
N GLY A 46 -2.92 -1.30 -3.08
CA GLY A 46 -2.40 -2.55 -2.55
C GLY A 46 -1.07 -2.98 -3.17
N LEU A 47 -0.85 -2.75 -4.47
CA LEU A 47 0.43 -3.04 -5.14
C LEU A 47 1.57 -2.12 -4.70
N LEU A 48 1.25 -0.90 -4.28
CA LEU A 48 2.24 0.14 -4.03
C LEU A 48 2.43 0.49 -2.56
N HIS A 49 1.54 0.09 -1.66
CA HIS A 49 1.52 0.61 -0.29
C HIS A 49 2.85 0.40 0.45
N ASP A 50 3.44 -0.78 0.26
CA ASP A 50 4.70 -1.19 0.86
C ASP A 50 5.86 -1.18 -0.14
N LEU A 51 5.77 -0.39 -1.21
CA LEU A 51 6.79 -0.35 -2.27
C LEU A 51 8.19 -0.07 -1.73
N GLY A 52 8.31 0.72 -0.66
CA GLY A 52 9.60 0.98 0.00
C GLY A 52 10.21 -0.25 0.66
N LYS A 53 9.47 -1.34 0.91
CA LYS A 53 10.02 -2.58 1.46
C LYS A 53 11.01 -3.28 0.50
N TYR A 54 11.00 -2.91 -0.77
CA TYR A 54 12.02 -3.33 -1.75
C TYR A 54 13.41 -2.74 -1.47
N GLY A 55 13.54 -1.73 -0.62
CA GLY A 55 14.83 -1.08 -0.31
C GLY A 55 15.69 -1.89 0.64
N ASP A 56 17.02 -1.82 0.47
CA ASP A 56 17.97 -2.63 1.24
C ASP A 56 17.91 -2.32 2.74
N LEU A 57 17.71 -1.05 3.11
CA LEU A 57 17.58 -0.65 4.51
C LEU A 57 16.32 -1.24 5.17
N PHE A 58 15.26 -1.47 4.40
CA PHE A 58 14.07 -2.13 4.92
C PHE A 58 14.33 -3.61 5.23
N GLN A 59 15.06 -4.31 4.36
CA GLN A 59 15.44 -5.70 4.62
C GLN A 59 16.40 -5.83 5.81
N ALA A 60 17.30 -4.85 6.01
CA ALA A 60 18.12 -4.76 7.23
C ALA A 60 17.26 -4.51 8.48
N ARG A 61 16.20 -3.69 8.38
CA ARG A 61 15.22 -3.49 9.46
C ARG A 61 14.54 -4.80 9.86
N LEU A 62 14.15 -5.65 8.89
CA LEU A 62 13.57 -6.97 9.20
C LEU A 62 14.52 -7.91 9.95
N LYS A 63 15.83 -7.71 9.82
CA LYS A 63 16.87 -8.44 10.57
C LYS A 63 17.19 -7.82 11.94
N GLY A 64 16.61 -6.66 12.25
CA GLY A 64 16.90 -5.90 13.46
C GLY A 64 18.19 -5.07 13.40
N GLU A 65 18.78 -4.93 12.21
CA GLU A 65 20.03 -4.18 11.99
C GLU A 65 19.79 -2.68 11.82
N GLU A 66 18.59 -2.30 11.38
CA GLU A 66 18.18 -0.91 11.12
C GLU A 66 16.82 -0.61 11.76
N LYS A 67 16.51 0.68 11.94
CA LYS A 67 15.23 1.15 12.50
C LYS A 67 14.85 2.51 11.93
N GLY A 68 13.58 2.89 12.09
CA GLY A 68 13.10 4.20 11.65
C GLY A 68 13.16 4.36 10.13
N ILE A 69 12.67 3.35 9.40
CA ILE A 69 12.64 3.33 7.94
C ILE A 69 11.22 3.64 7.47
N ASP A 70 11.08 4.65 6.61
CA ASP A 70 9.88 4.91 5.82
C ASP A 70 9.84 3.91 4.67
N HIS A 71 8.73 3.18 4.57
CA HIS A 71 8.51 2.22 3.48
C HIS A 71 7.27 2.52 2.63
N TRP A 72 6.57 3.64 2.88
CA TRP A 72 5.30 3.99 2.24
C TRP A 72 5.43 5.15 1.25
N SER A 73 6.35 6.08 1.49
CA SER A 73 6.45 7.32 0.72
C SER A 73 6.82 7.09 -0.74
N PHE A 74 7.62 6.07 -1.04
CA PHE A 74 7.90 5.69 -2.44
C PHE A 74 6.64 5.22 -3.17
N GLY A 75 5.78 4.46 -2.50
CA GLY A 75 4.51 4.00 -3.04
C GLY A 75 3.55 5.15 -3.31
N ALA A 76 3.36 6.01 -2.30
CA ALA A 76 2.51 7.18 -2.41
C ALA A 76 2.99 8.14 -3.52
N TRP A 77 4.29 8.37 -3.62
CA TRP A 77 4.86 9.21 -4.68
C TRP A 77 4.70 8.59 -6.08
N SER A 78 4.89 7.27 -6.22
CA SER A 78 4.69 6.57 -7.50
C SER A 78 3.22 6.68 -7.95
N ALA A 79 2.26 6.48 -7.04
CA ALA A 79 0.83 6.63 -7.32
C ALA A 79 0.48 8.00 -7.92
N ILE A 80 1.06 9.09 -7.41
CA ILE A 80 0.83 10.44 -7.95
C ILE A 80 1.60 10.67 -9.25
N SER A 81 2.91 10.43 -9.24
CA SER A 81 3.82 10.89 -10.30
C SER A 81 3.71 10.06 -11.59
N GLU A 82 3.35 8.78 -11.49
CA GLU A 82 3.24 7.87 -12.63
C GLU A 82 1.79 7.60 -13.04
N TYR A 83 0.87 7.53 -12.05
CA TYR A 83 -0.51 7.07 -12.30
C TYR A 83 -1.58 8.14 -12.08
N LYS A 84 -1.23 9.30 -11.50
CA LYS A 84 -2.19 10.37 -11.13
C LYS A 84 -3.31 9.87 -10.19
N ALA A 85 -3.01 8.84 -9.41
CA ALA A 85 -3.94 8.18 -8.49
C ALA A 85 -3.81 8.78 -7.09
N ILE A 86 -4.53 9.88 -6.86
CA ILE A 86 -4.42 10.67 -5.62
C ILE A 86 -5.07 9.96 -4.43
N ALA A 87 -6.17 9.23 -4.64
CA ALA A 87 -6.81 8.49 -3.55
C ALA A 87 -5.93 7.33 -3.10
N ALA A 88 -5.32 6.61 -4.04
CA ALA A 88 -4.30 5.60 -3.76
C ALA A 88 -3.13 6.21 -2.99
N ALA A 89 -2.59 7.34 -3.44
CA ALA A 89 -1.45 7.99 -2.77
C ALA A 89 -1.73 8.37 -1.31
N LEU A 90 -2.89 8.99 -1.04
CA LEU A 90 -3.28 9.35 0.32
C LEU A 90 -3.60 8.12 1.19
N ALA A 91 -4.18 7.06 0.61
CA ALA A 91 -4.38 5.79 1.30
C ALA A 91 -3.03 5.13 1.66
N ILE A 92 -2.09 5.10 0.73
CA ILE A 92 -0.73 4.59 0.92
C ILE A 92 0.03 5.43 1.95
N GLU A 93 -0.09 6.75 1.98
CA GLU A 93 0.54 7.49 3.08
C GLU A 93 -0.16 7.17 4.42
N GLY A 94 -1.49 7.10 4.39
CA GLY A 94 -2.31 6.94 5.58
C GLY A 94 -2.13 5.63 6.33
N HIS A 95 -1.76 4.52 5.68
CA HIS A 95 -1.67 3.22 6.36
C HIS A 95 -0.58 3.15 7.44
N HIS A 96 0.32 4.14 7.51
CA HIS A 96 1.26 4.30 8.63
C HIS A 96 1.00 5.49 9.53
N ILE A 97 0.59 6.61 8.97
CA ILE A 97 0.57 7.89 9.69
C ILE A 97 -0.84 8.46 9.88
N GLY A 98 -1.87 7.71 9.49
CA GLY A 98 -3.25 8.17 9.42
C GLY A 98 -3.52 9.02 8.18
N LEU A 99 -4.77 9.09 7.76
CA LEU A 99 -5.15 9.75 6.51
C LEU A 99 -4.88 11.26 6.55
N GLN A 100 -4.10 11.74 5.58
CA GLN A 100 -3.70 13.14 5.48
C GLN A 100 -4.70 13.99 4.68
N HIS A 101 -4.49 15.31 4.69
CA HIS A 101 -5.37 16.26 4.01
C HIS A 101 -5.04 16.38 2.52
N LEU A 102 -6.08 16.37 1.69
CA LEU A 102 -5.95 16.64 0.26
C LEU A 102 -5.61 18.12 0.02
N SER A 103 -4.34 18.40 -0.28
CA SER A 103 -3.87 19.72 -0.73
C SER A 103 -2.62 19.60 -1.60
N LYS A 104 -2.41 20.55 -2.52
CA LYS A 104 -1.22 20.59 -3.39
C LYS A 104 0.08 20.59 -2.58
N ASN A 105 0.14 21.40 -1.53
CA ASN A 105 1.32 21.52 -0.68
C ASN A 105 1.65 20.19 -0.01
N HIS A 106 0.63 19.51 0.54
CA HIS A 106 0.80 18.20 1.16
C HIS A 106 1.31 17.16 0.16
N LEU A 107 0.63 17.02 -0.99
CA LEU A 107 1.02 16.04 -2.02
C LEU A 107 2.44 16.27 -2.56
N SER A 108 2.88 17.54 -2.66
CA SER A 108 4.24 17.85 -3.08
C SER A 108 5.31 17.44 -2.06
N GLY A 109 4.95 17.40 -0.76
CA GLY A 109 5.82 17.02 0.35
C GLY A 109 6.14 15.52 0.41
N ILE A 110 5.35 14.68 -0.27
CA ILE A 110 5.56 13.23 -0.36
C ILE A 110 6.74 12.89 -1.29
N ASN A 111 7.27 13.87 -2.04
CA ASN A 111 8.39 13.66 -2.94
C ASN A 111 9.62 13.12 -2.18
N PRO A 112 10.16 11.93 -2.55
CA PRO A 112 11.31 11.34 -1.89
C PRO A 112 12.53 12.27 -1.79
N LYS A 113 12.76 13.14 -2.78
CA LYS A 113 13.86 14.12 -2.73
C LYS A 113 13.69 15.16 -1.63
N GLN A 114 12.44 15.57 -1.33
CA GLN A 114 12.16 16.48 -0.23
C GLN A 114 12.26 15.76 1.12
N LEU A 115 11.76 14.53 1.18
CA LEU A 115 11.83 13.70 2.39
C LEU A 115 13.27 13.34 2.78
N GLU A 116 14.15 13.13 1.80
CA GLU A 116 15.58 12.91 2.06
C GLU A 116 16.25 14.14 2.70
N MET A 117 15.83 15.35 2.34
CA MET A 117 16.34 16.59 2.94
C MET A 117 15.78 16.82 4.34
N ASN A 118 14.48 16.58 4.55
CA ASN A 118 13.81 16.79 5.83
C ASN A 118 12.55 15.92 5.96
N HIS A 119 12.71 14.73 6.53
CA HIS A 119 11.60 13.84 6.80
C HIS A 119 10.82 14.32 8.04
N PRO A 120 9.50 14.61 7.96
CA PRO A 120 8.73 15.18 9.09
C PRO A 120 8.73 14.29 10.34
N LEU A 121 8.81 12.97 10.13
CA LEU A 121 8.89 11.97 11.22
C LEU A 121 10.33 11.55 11.58
N GLN A 122 11.36 12.21 11.04
CA GLN A 122 12.77 11.87 11.25
C GLN A 122 13.10 10.41 10.87
N LEU A 123 12.45 9.90 9.83
CA LEU A 123 12.69 8.57 9.28
C LEU A 123 13.65 8.66 8.10
N ARG A 124 14.30 7.54 7.79
CA ARG A 124 15.11 7.37 6.58
C ARG A 124 14.27 6.66 5.53
N LEU A 125 14.38 7.11 4.28
CA LEU A 125 13.88 6.31 3.15
C LEU A 125 14.67 5.00 3.06
N SER A 126 14.01 3.94 2.60
CA SER A 126 14.62 2.61 2.49
C SER A 126 15.66 2.47 1.38
N GLU A 127 15.67 3.44 0.46
CA GLU A 127 16.52 3.57 -0.72
C GLU A 127 16.56 5.07 -1.09
N THR A 128 17.54 5.48 -1.90
CA THR A 128 17.68 6.86 -2.40
C THR A 128 17.21 7.02 -3.85
N ASN A 129 17.19 5.91 -4.60
CA ASN A 129 16.79 5.89 -6.00
C ASN A 129 15.52 5.04 -6.24
N LEU A 130 14.42 5.72 -6.59
CA LEU A 130 13.14 5.09 -6.91
C LEU A 130 13.25 4.07 -8.07
N ASP A 131 14.14 4.27 -9.04
CA ASP A 131 14.29 3.34 -10.16
C ASP A 131 14.83 1.97 -9.73
N VAL A 132 15.62 1.91 -8.65
CA VAL A 132 16.08 0.64 -8.06
C VAL A 132 14.88 -0.15 -7.52
N ILE A 133 14.02 0.53 -6.78
CA ILE A 133 12.80 -0.04 -6.19
C ILE A 133 11.86 -0.56 -7.30
N LYS A 134 11.60 0.25 -8.32
CA LYS A 134 10.73 -0.13 -9.46
C LYS A 134 11.31 -1.29 -10.26
N SER A 135 12.62 -1.31 -10.48
CA SER A 135 13.29 -2.43 -11.16
C SER A 135 13.11 -3.76 -10.41
N ARG A 136 13.20 -3.73 -9.07
CA ARG A 136 12.95 -4.91 -8.22
C ARG A 136 11.49 -5.36 -8.28
N LEU A 137 10.54 -4.42 -8.23
CA LEU A 137 9.11 -4.70 -8.41
C LEU A 137 8.82 -5.40 -9.76
N LEU A 138 9.39 -4.89 -10.84
CA LEU A 138 9.26 -5.49 -12.19
C LEU A 138 9.93 -6.87 -12.26
N THR A 139 11.07 -7.07 -11.60
CA THR A 139 11.76 -8.36 -11.50
C THR A 139 10.94 -9.42 -10.77
N ASP A 140 10.02 -8.99 -9.90
CA ASP A 140 9.03 -9.82 -9.23
C ASP A 140 7.76 -10.06 -10.06
N GLY A 141 7.72 -9.55 -11.30
CA GLY A 141 6.60 -9.74 -12.21
C GLY A 141 5.41 -8.80 -11.94
N ILE A 142 5.56 -7.82 -11.05
CA ILE A 142 4.51 -6.85 -10.76
C ILE A 142 4.70 -5.65 -11.69
N THR A 143 3.72 -5.41 -12.55
CA THR A 143 3.63 -4.21 -13.40
C THR A 143 2.33 -3.48 -13.06
N PRO A 144 2.38 -2.47 -12.17
CA PRO A 144 1.20 -1.71 -11.81
C PRO A 144 0.62 -1.02 -13.03
N SER A 145 -0.70 -1.02 -13.14
CA SER A 145 -1.44 -0.30 -14.17
C SER A 145 -2.80 0.10 -13.62
N ILE A 146 -3.35 1.17 -14.15
CA ILE A 146 -4.65 1.69 -13.73
C ILE A 146 -5.40 2.20 -14.95
N LYS A 147 -6.73 2.03 -14.98
CA LYS A 147 -7.58 2.52 -16.09
C LYS A 147 -8.24 3.85 -15.73
N ASN A 148 -8.76 3.96 -14.52
CA ASN A 148 -9.50 5.13 -14.05
C ASN A 148 -8.90 5.68 -12.75
N THR A 149 -8.91 7.00 -12.61
CA THR A 149 -8.59 7.67 -11.34
C THR A 149 -9.80 8.48 -10.89
N LEU A 150 -10.01 8.53 -9.57
CA LEU A 150 -11.17 9.17 -8.94
C LEU A 150 -11.20 10.68 -9.22
N LEU A 151 -10.04 11.34 -9.06
CA LEU A 151 -9.93 12.80 -9.15
C LEU A 151 -9.53 13.31 -10.55
N GLY A 152 -9.06 12.43 -11.45
CA GLY A 152 -8.54 12.83 -12.74
C GLY A 152 -7.44 13.91 -12.61
N ASN A 153 -7.66 15.08 -13.21
CA ASN A 153 -6.74 16.23 -13.11
C ASN A 153 -7.21 17.30 -12.10
N GLU A 154 -8.36 17.11 -11.44
CA GLU A 154 -8.94 18.10 -10.55
C GLU A 154 -8.63 17.80 -9.07
N LEU A 155 -8.19 18.82 -8.33
CA LEU A 155 -7.91 18.73 -6.90
C LEU A 155 -9.06 19.36 -6.10
N ASN A 156 -10.27 18.86 -6.30
CA ASN A 156 -11.47 19.37 -5.64
C ASN A 156 -11.81 18.53 -4.41
N SER A 157 -11.56 19.09 -3.22
CA SER A 157 -11.86 18.45 -1.93
C SER A 157 -13.34 18.60 -1.56
N THR A 158 -14.22 17.87 -2.26
CA THR A 158 -15.64 17.77 -1.88
C THR A 158 -15.86 16.77 -0.74
N VAL A 159 -17.01 16.82 -0.07
CA VAL A 159 -17.38 15.80 0.93
C VAL A 159 -17.42 14.40 0.32
N SER A 160 -17.93 14.26 -0.91
CA SER A 160 -17.93 12.96 -1.62
C SER A 160 -16.52 12.44 -1.81
N THR A 161 -15.64 13.24 -2.42
CA THR A 161 -14.24 12.88 -2.65
C THR A 161 -13.51 12.50 -1.36
N MET A 162 -13.83 13.20 -0.28
CA MET A 162 -13.26 12.98 1.05
C MET A 162 -13.71 11.64 1.67
N LEU A 163 -14.95 11.21 1.39
CA LEU A 163 -15.48 9.89 1.78
C LEU A 163 -14.94 8.79 0.86
N ASP A 164 -14.81 9.04 -0.43
CA ASP A 164 -14.27 8.10 -1.41
C ASP A 164 -12.81 7.72 -1.09
N ILE A 165 -11.97 8.72 -0.77
CA ILE A 165 -10.59 8.48 -0.32
C ILE A 165 -10.56 7.67 0.99
N ARG A 166 -11.52 7.91 1.91
CA ARG A 166 -11.63 7.13 3.15
C ARG A 166 -12.02 5.68 2.89
N MET A 167 -12.86 5.41 1.90
CA MET A 167 -13.20 4.05 1.50
C MET A 167 -11.96 3.33 0.95
N VAL A 168 -11.21 3.95 0.03
CA VAL A 168 -9.95 3.38 -0.48
C VAL A 168 -8.96 3.12 0.65
N PHE A 169 -8.77 4.08 1.56
CA PHE A 169 -7.93 3.93 2.73
C PHE A 169 -8.38 2.78 3.64
N SER A 170 -9.67 2.71 3.96
CA SER A 170 -10.23 1.67 4.83
C SER A 170 -10.04 0.28 4.22
N CYS A 171 -10.29 0.13 2.92
CA CYS A 171 -10.14 -1.14 2.22
C CYS A 171 -8.67 -1.56 2.09
N LEU A 172 -7.76 -0.62 1.83
CA LEU A 172 -6.31 -0.89 1.82
C LEU A 172 -5.85 -1.40 3.19
N VAL A 173 -6.22 -0.70 4.26
CA VAL A 173 -5.83 -1.08 5.63
C VAL A 173 -6.40 -2.45 5.98
N ASP A 174 -7.70 -2.69 5.74
CA ASP A 174 -8.30 -3.99 6.05
C ASP A 174 -7.63 -5.13 5.24
N ALA A 175 -7.34 -4.91 3.95
CA ALA A 175 -6.63 -5.88 3.11
C ALA A 175 -5.21 -6.18 3.61
N ASP A 176 -4.43 -5.17 3.99
CA ASP A 176 -3.08 -5.35 4.55
C ASP A 176 -3.13 -6.15 5.86
N PHE A 177 -4.05 -5.79 6.77
CA PHE A 177 -4.23 -6.53 8.02
C PHE A 177 -4.68 -7.97 7.80
N LEU A 178 -5.63 -8.22 6.90
CA LEU A 178 -6.11 -9.56 6.56
C LEU A 178 -4.97 -10.43 6.00
N ASP A 179 -4.17 -9.90 5.09
CA ASP A 179 -3.06 -10.63 4.50
C ASP A 179 -1.95 -10.93 5.50
N THR A 180 -1.62 -9.94 6.33
CA THR A 180 -0.62 -10.05 7.38
C THR A 180 -1.06 -11.05 8.46
N GLU A 181 -2.31 -10.98 8.91
CA GLU A 181 -2.91 -11.95 9.84
C GLU A 181 -2.85 -13.37 9.25
N ALA A 182 -3.26 -13.53 7.98
CA ALA A 182 -3.27 -14.82 7.33
C ALA A 182 -1.88 -15.43 7.18
N HIS A 183 -0.84 -14.61 6.95
CA HIS A 183 0.55 -15.06 6.97
C HIS A 183 0.98 -15.56 8.35
N PHE A 184 0.71 -14.79 9.42
CA PHE A 184 1.16 -15.15 10.76
C PHE A 184 0.39 -16.34 11.36
N ASN A 185 -0.86 -16.54 10.95
CA ASN A 185 -1.67 -17.72 11.27
C ASN A 185 -1.39 -18.90 10.34
N GLY A 186 -0.64 -18.69 9.27
CA GLY A 186 -0.33 -19.72 8.28
C GLY A 186 0.46 -20.91 8.86
N THR A 187 0.32 -22.05 8.19
CA THR A 187 1.02 -23.30 8.51
C THR A 187 2.01 -23.65 7.39
N SER A 188 2.56 -24.86 7.40
CA SER A 188 3.33 -25.40 6.26
C SER A 188 2.52 -25.51 4.97
N GLU A 189 1.19 -25.42 5.05
CA GLU A 189 0.27 -25.51 3.89
C GLU A 189 -0.03 -24.14 3.28
N GLY A 190 0.39 -23.04 3.91
CA GLY A 190 0.21 -21.68 3.40
C GLY A 190 -0.53 -20.74 4.36
N LYS A 191 -0.96 -19.58 3.83
CA LYS A 191 -1.72 -18.55 4.56
C LYS A 191 -3.06 -19.11 5.04
N GLN A 192 -3.50 -18.72 6.24
CA GLN A 192 -4.81 -19.09 6.79
C GLN A 192 -5.63 -17.83 7.10
N TYR A 193 -6.54 -17.47 6.19
CA TYR A 193 -7.46 -16.35 6.43
C TYR A 193 -8.50 -16.70 7.49
N ARG A 194 -8.85 -15.72 8.31
CA ARG A 194 -9.98 -15.84 9.25
C ARG A 194 -11.29 -16.05 8.49
N GLN A 195 -12.30 -16.58 9.19
CA GLN A 195 -13.65 -16.65 8.65
C GLN A 195 -14.17 -15.24 8.35
N PRO A 196 -14.80 -15.01 7.19
CA PRO A 196 -15.39 -13.72 6.87
C PRO A 196 -16.55 -13.41 7.83
N GLY A 197 -16.81 -12.12 8.02
CA GLY A 197 -18.02 -11.67 8.72
C GLY A 197 -19.29 -12.02 7.92
N PRO A 198 -20.47 -11.89 8.54
CA PRO A 198 -21.74 -12.04 7.83
C PRO A 198 -21.82 -11.08 6.64
N GLU A 199 -22.42 -11.52 5.54
CA GLU A 199 -22.66 -10.66 4.38
C GLU A 199 -23.68 -9.57 4.72
N LEU A 200 -23.55 -8.43 4.04
CA LEU A 200 -24.51 -7.33 4.16
C LEU A 200 -25.84 -7.72 3.49
N GLU A 201 -26.89 -7.86 4.30
CA GLU A 201 -28.26 -8.10 3.82
C GLU A 201 -28.94 -6.77 3.46
N ALA A 202 -28.41 -6.05 2.47
CA ALA A 202 -28.86 -4.70 2.10
C ALA A 202 -30.36 -4.64 1.78
N GLU A 203 -30.93 -5.70 1.18
CA GLU A 203 -32.35 -5.82 0.86
C GLU A 203 -33.26 -5.78 2.09
N ARG A 204 -32.76 -6.13 3.29
CA ARG A 204 -33.54 -6.09 4.53
C ARG A 204 -33.61 -4.70 5.16
N ALA A 205 -32.81 -3.76 4.66
CA ALA A 205 -32.78 -2.36 5.11
C ALA A 205 -33.54 -1.41 4.16
N LEU A 206 -34.06 -1.91 3.04
CA LEU A 206 -34.90 -1.20 2.07
C LEU A 206 -36.38 -1.51 2.28
#